data_AF-A0A3G6YIW6-F1
#
_entry.id   AF-A0A3G6YIW6-F1
#
_cell.length_a   1.000
_cell.length_b   1.000
_cell.length_c   1.000
_cell.angle_alpha   90.00
_cell.angle_beta   90.00
_cell.angle_gamma   90.00
#
_symmetry.space_group_name_H-M   'P 1'
#
loop_
_entity.id
_entity.type
_entity.pdbx_description
1 polymer ?
#
loop_
_entity_poly.entity_id
_entity_poly.type
_entity_poly.pdbx_seq_one_letter_code
_entity_poly.pdbx_strand_id
1 'polypeptide(L)'
;MNTVNNAFVDYVTSGAFNLNLSRRQIDCLKFYACHEQFIYTPSRSSQVLVEKGLIEQVPQEEAHDKIYGCMRITEEGKLVWELIKRAGLAVDLPPSVFIPAPTVDFVVKLKEPVHG
;
A
#
# COMPACT_ATOMS: atom_id res chain seq x y z
N MET A 1 0.48 4.58 -24.54
CA MET A 1 1.68 5.43 -24.40
C MET A 1 2.16 5.26 -22.97
N ASN A 2 3.42 4.89 -22.73
CA ASN A 2 3.94 4.84 -21.37
C ASN A 2 4.07 6.27 -20.86
N THR A 3 3.31 6.62 -19.83
CA THR A 3 3.42 7.89 -19.12
C THR A 3 4.79 7.93 -18.44
N VAL A 4 5.61 8.93 -18.75
CA VAL A 4 6.93 9.08 -18.14
C VAL A 4 6.75 9.64 -16.73
N ASN A 5 7.20 8.89 -15.72
CA ASN A 5 7.17 9.31 -14.32
C ASN A 5 8.31 10.31 -14.04
N ASN A 6 8.04 11.61 -14.23
CA ASN A 6 9.04 12.67 -14.11
C ASN A 6 9.67 12.73 -12.70
N ALA A 7 8.93 12.41 -11.64
CA ALA A 7 9.47 12.37 -10.28
C ALA A 7 10.56 11.29 -10.14
N PHE A 8 10.36 10.11 -10.74
CA PHE A 8 11.37 9.08 -10.76
C PHE A 8 12.58 9.46 -11.64
N VAL A 9 12.35 10.09 -12.79
CA VAL A 9 13.43 10.60 -13.65
C VAL A 9 14.31 11.60 -12.89
N ASP A 10 13.70 12.56 -12.20
CA ASP A 10 14.41 13.55 -11.39
C ASP A 10 15.18 12.86 -10.25
N TYR A 11 14.58 11.88 -9.59
CA TYR A 11 15.24 11.10 -8.55
C TYR A 11 16.47 10.32 -9.07
N VAL A 12 16.37 9.69 -10.24
CA VAL A 12 17.46 8.89 -10.82
C VAL A 12 18.59 9.77 -11.35
N THR A 13 18.27 10.93 -11.91
CA THR A 13 19.24 11.79 -12.63
C THR A 13 19.89 12.87 -11.76
N SER A 14 19.30 13.23 -10.61
CA SER A 14 19.81 14.28 -9.71
C SER A 14 21.08 13.91 -8.91
N GLY A 15 21.78 12.81 -9.25
CA GLY A 15 22.89 12.27 -8.44
C GLY A 15 22.45 11.65 -7.11
N ALA A 16 21.15 11.74 -6.79
CA ALA A 16 20.51 11.19 -5.61
C ALA A 16 20.01 9.76 -5.80
N PHE A 17 20.37 9.08 -6.90
CA PHE A 17 20.11 7.65 -7.10
C PHE A 17 21.03 6.78 -6.22
N ASN A 18 20.92 7.03 -4.93
CA ASN A 18 21.21 6.10 -3.87
C ASN A 18 19.83 5.61 -3.45
N LEU A 19 19.58 4.29 -3.47
CA LEU A 19 18.37 3.67 -2.91
C LEU A 19 18.34 3.88 -1.39
N ASN A 20 18.19 5.14 -0.97
CA ASN A 20 18.16 5.61 0.39
C ASN A 20 16.75 5.40 0.91
N LEU A 21 16.40 4.13 1.07
CA LEU A 21 15.18 3.67 1.71
C LEU A 21 15.58 3.11 3.07
N SER A 22 15.04 3.72 4.12
CA SER A 22 15.09 3.14 5.46
C SER A 22 14.30 1.83 5.51
N ARG A 23 14.57 0.99 6.51
CA ARG A 23 13.85 -0.27 6.71
C ARG A 23 12.33 -0.08 6.74
N ARG A 24 11.85 0.96 7.42
CA ARG A 24 10.42 1.31 7.50
C ARG A 24 9.82 1.67 6.14
N GLN A 25 10.58 2.32 5.25
CA GLN A 25 10.12 2.63 3.90
C GLN A 25 10.09 1.37 3.02
N ILE A 26 11.04 0.45 3.20
CA ILE A 26 11.02 -0.86 2.53
C ILE A 26 9.79 -1.67 2.98
N ASP A 27 9.54 -1.72 4.29
CA ASP A 27 8.37 -2.41 4.85
C ASP A 27 7.06 -1.74 4.38
N CYS A 28 7.04 -0.42 4.22
CA CYS A 28 5.91 0.30 3.66
C CYS A 28 5.68 -0.03 2.17
N LEU A 29 6.75 -0.04 1.36
CA LEU A 29 6.68 -0.39 -0.07
C LEU A 29 6.20 -1.83 -0.26
N LYS A 30 6.58 -2.76 0.62
CA LYS A 30 6.12 -4.16 0.62
C LYS A 30 4.60 -4.28 0.56
N PHE A 31 3.88 -3.48 1.35
CA PHE A 31 2.41 -3.55 1.37
C PHE A 31 1.80 -3.21 0.00
N TYR A 32 2.33 -2.19 -0.66
CA TYR A 32 1.89 -1.77 -2.00
C TYR A 32 2.42 -2.68 -3.11
N ALA A 33 3.55 -3.36 -2.91
CA ALA A 33 4.06 -4.33 -3.87
C ALA A 33 3.26 -5.64 -3.87
N CYS A 34 2.66 -6.00 -2.74
CA CYS A 34 1.87 -7.23 -2.60
C CYS A 34 0.37 -7.06 -2.87
N HIS A 35 -0.14 -5.83 -3.05
CA HIS A 35 -1.57 -5.55 -3.28
C HIS A 35 -1.75 -4.59 -4.45
N GLU A 36 -2.80 -4.78 -5.24
CA GLU A 36 -3.09 -3.93 -6.41
C GLU A 36 -3.39 -2.47 -6.02
N GLN A 37 -4.23 -2.30 -4.99
CA GLN A 37 -4.53 -1.00 -4.39
C GLN A 37 -4.66 -1.17 -2.87
N PHE A 38 -4.23 -0.15 -2.11
CA PHE A 38 -4.34 -0.15 -0.66
C PHE A 38 -4.85 1.21 -0.16
N ILE A 39 -5.69 1.19 0.88
CA ILE A 39 -6.24 2.40 1.49
C ILE A 39 -5.08 3.27 2.00
N TYR A 40 -5.07 4.52 1.58
CA TYR A 40 -4.05 5.49 1.97
C TYR A 40 -4.19 5.82 3.45
N THR A 41 -3.20 5.42 4.23
CA THR A 41 -2.98 5.96 5.58
C THR A 41 -1.80 6.93 5.52
N PRO A 42 -2.01 8.25 5.67
CA PRO A 42 -0.93 9.23 5.58
C PRO A 42 0.16 8.95 6.61
N SER A 43 1.35 8.65 6.10
CA SER A 43 2.57 8.47 6.90
C SER A 43 3.75 9.15 6.23
N ARG A 44 4.78 9.49 7.00
CA ARG A 44 6.00 10.06 6.43
C ARG A 44 6.69 9.07 5.47
N SER A 45 6.57 7.76 5.74
CA SER A 45 7.13 6.72 4.87
C SER A 45 6.43 6.70 3.51
N SER A 46 5.10 6.72 3.47
CA SER A 46 4.33 6.72 2.22
C SER A 46 4.55 8.01 1.42
N GLN A 47 4.65 9.18 2.09
CA GLN A 47 4.96 10.45 1.42
C GLN A 47 6.30 10.40 0.69
N VAL A 48 7.35 9.89 1.34
CA VAL A 48 8.67 9.78 0.70
C VAL A 48 8.64 8.80 -0.49
N LEU A 49 7.83 7.75 -0.43
CA LEU A 49 7.67 6.83 -1.57
C LEU A 49 6.96 7.50 -2.75
N VAL A 50 5.99 8.40 -2.50
CA VAL A 50 5.36 9.24 -3.53
C VAL A 50 6.36 10.24 -4.11
N GLU A 51 7.12 10.95 -3.27
CA GLU A 51 8.15 11.91 -3.68
C GLU A 51 9.23 11.25 -4.57
N LYS A 52 9.49 9.95 -4.35
CA LYS A 52 10.42 9.14 -5.17
C LYS A 52 9.78 8.49 -6.39
N GLY A 53 8.47 8.69 -6.62
CA GLY A 53 7.73 8.10 -7.73
C GLY A 53 7.55 6.59 -7.65
N LEU A 54 7.68 5.97 -6.46
CA LEU A 54 7.57 4.51 -6.29
C LEU A 54 6.14 4.04 -6.03
N ILE A 55 5.29 4.93 -5.52
CA ILE A 55 3.85 4.71 -5.37
C ILE A 55 3.12 5.97 -5.82
N GLU A 56 1.86 5.83 -6.20
CA GLU A 56 1.01 6.93 -6.66
C GLU A 56 -0.41 6.82 -6.10
N GLN A 57 -1.08 7.96 -6.03
CA GLN A 57 -2.49 8.01 -5.67
C GLN A 57 -3.33 7.51 -6.85
N VAL A 58 -4.28 6.62 -6.55
CA VAL A 58 -5.23 6.11 -7.54
C VAL A 58 -6.31 7.17 -7.76
N PRO A 59 -6.68 7.50 -9.01
CA PRO A 59 -7.84 8.32 -9.30
C PRO A 59 -9.10 7.77 -8.61
N GLN A 60 -9.98 8.64 -8.12
CA GLN A 60 -11.14 8.21 -7.32
C GLN A 60 -12.10 7.30 -8.11
N GLU A 61 -12.11 7.44 -9.43
CA GLU A 61 -12.90 6.63 -10.36
C GLU A 61 -12.40 5.18 -10.44
N GLU A 62 -11.10 4.96 -10.23
CA GLU A 62 -10.42 3.66 -10.29
C GLU A 62 -10.22 3.03 -8.90
N ALA A 63 -10.49 3.78 -7.83
CA ALA A 63 -10.21 3.36 -6.47
C ALA A 63 -11.12 2.21 -6.00
N HIS A 64 -10.52 1.18 -5.39
CA HIS A 64 -11.26 0.08 -4.75
C HIS A 64 -12.17 0.56 -3.61
N ASP A 65 -11.75 1.61 -2.92
CA ASP A 65 -12.54 2.31 -1.91
C ASP A 65 -12.87 3.72 -2.41
N LYS A 66 -14.16 4.06 -2.46
CA LYS A 66 -14.62 5.38 -2.94
C LYS A 66 -14.63 6.45 -1.85
N ILE A 67 -14.58 6.04 -0.59
CA ILE A 67 -14.65 6.89 0.59
C ILE A 67 -13.24 7.31 1.00
N TYR A 68 -12.29 6.37 0.97
CA TYR A 68 -10.90 6.62 1.33
C TYR A 68 -10.00 6.59 0.11
N GLY A 69 -9.09 7.56 -0.01
CA GLY A 69 -8.13 7.58 -1.12
C GLY A 69 -7.29 6.30 -1.15
N CYS A 70 -7.11 5.72 -2.33
CA CYS A 70 -6.26 4.54 -2.52
C CYS A 70 -4.89 4.93 -3.09
N MET A 71 -3.88 4.13 -2.79
CA MET A 71 -2.58 4.18 -3.44
C MET A 71 -2.24 2.86 -4.10
N ARG A 72 -1.42 2.91 -5.15
CA ARG A 72 -0.86 1.74 -5.84
C ARG A 72 0.63 1.91 -6.08
N ILE A 73 1.33 0.79 -6.28
CA ILE A 73 2.72 0.79 -6.70
C ILE A 73 2.83 1.19 -8.19
N THR A 74 3.83 2.01 -8.52
CA THR A 74 4.12 2.39 -9.91
C THR A 74 4.93 1.29 -10.60
N GLU A 75 5.07 1.36 -11.94
CA GLU A 75 5.97 0.44 -12.66
C GLU A 75 7.42 0.60 -12.21
N GLU A 76 7.87 1.82 -11.93
CA GLU A 76 9.19 2.10 -11.37
C GLU A 76 9.34 1.51 -9.96
N GLY A 77 8.29 1.60 -9.15
CA GLY A 77 8.21 0.98 -7.82
C GLY A 77 8.36 -0.55 -7.88
N LYS A 78 7.73 -1.20 -8.85
CA LYS A 78 7.87 -2.65 -9.07
C LYS A 78 9.30 -3.05 -9.39
N LEU A 79 9.99 -2.29 -10.24
CA LEU A 79 11.41 -2.54 -10.57
C LEU A 79 12.30 -2.40 -9.33
N VAL A 80 12.08 -1.35 -8.53
CA VAL A 80 12.82 -1.15 -7.27
C VAL A 80 12.54 -2.27 -6.28
N TRP A 81 11.30 -2.76 -6.19
CA TRP A 81 10.94 -3.89 -5.33
C TRP A 81 11.70 -5.17 -5.70
N GLU A 82 11.82 -5.48 -7.00
CA GLU A 82 12.61 -6.63 -7.46
C GLU A 82 14.10 -6.51 -7.10
N LEU A 83 14.67 -5.31 -7.17
CA LEU A 83 16.05 -5.06 -6.73
C LEU A 83 16.22 -5.30 -5.23
N ILE A 84 15.29 -4.80 -4.41
CA ILE A 84 15.30 -4.97 -2.95
C ILE A 84 15.23 -6.46 -2.58
N LYS A 85 14.38 -7.25 -3.26
CA LYS A 85 14.28 -8.70 -3.06
C LYS A 85 15.58 -9.42 -3.41
N ARG A 86 16.17 -9.12 -4.57
CA ARG A 86 17.44 -9.72 -4.99
C ARG A 86 18.61 -9.37 -4.06
N ALA A 87 18.58 -8.20 -3.44
CA ALA A 87 19.55 -7.80 -2.43
C ALA A 87 19.35 -8.48 -1.06
N GLY A 88 18.30 -9.29 -0.89
CA GLY A 88 17.97 -9.96 0.38
C GLY A 88 17.42 -9.01 1.45
N LEU A 89 17.00 -7.80 1.08
CA LEU A 89 16.50 -6.80 2.02
C LEU A 89 15.00 -6.96 2.31
N ALA A 90 14.27 -7.70 1.49
CA ALA A 90 12.87 -8.03 1.71
C ALA A 90 12.53 -9.46 1.32
N VAL A 91 11.53 -10.02 2.00
CA VAL A 91 10.93 -11.34 1.74
C VAL A 91 9.47 -11.10 1.45
N ASP A 92 8.88 -11.75 0.45
CA ASP A 92 7.46 -11.58 0.12
C ASP A 92 6.56 -11.84 1.34
N LEU A 93 5.45 -11.10 1.43
CA LEU A 93 4.40 -11.47 2.39
C LEU A 93 3.75 -12.76 1.90
N PRO A 94 3.42 -13.70 2.80
CA PRO A 94 2.53 -14.78 2.43
C PRO A 94 1.20 -14.18 1.92
N PRO A 95 0.54 -14.82 0.95
CA PRO A 95 -0.73 -14.34 0.44
C PRO A 95 -1.75 -14.23 1.58
N SER A 96 -2.49 -13.12 1.61
CA SER A 96 -3.56 -12.91 2.58
C SER A 96 -4.66 -13.95 2.38
N VAL A 97 -4.91 -14.77 3.41
CA VAL A 97 -6.02 -15.74 3.40
C VAL A 97 -7.21 -15.09 4.09
N PHE A 98 -8.31 -14.90 3.34
CA PHE A 98 -9.56 -14.46 3.93
C PHE A 98 -10.15 -15.60 4.77
N ILE A 99 -10.21 -15.42 6.08
CA ILE A 99 -10.89 -16.34 6.98
C ILE A 99 -12.31 -15.81 7.16
N PRO A 100 -13.36 -16.54 6.72
CA PRO A 100 -14.72 -16.11 6.91
C PRO A 100 -15.01 -15.97 8.41
N ALA A 101 -15.79 -14.94 8.77
CA ALA A 101 -16.25 -14.81 10.14
C ALA A 101 -17.02 -16.08 10.55
N PRO A 102 -16.78 -16.64 11.75
CA PRO A 102 -17.57 -17.77 12.21
C PRO A 102 -19.05 -17.36 12.26
N THR A 103 -19.93 -18.22 11.77
CA THR A 103 -21.38 -18.08 11.97
C THR A 103 -21.66 -18.25 13.46
N VAL A 104 -22.05 -17.16 14.13
CA VAL A 104 -22.45 -17.20 15.53
C VAL A 104 -23.95 -16.97 15.61
N ASP A 105 -24.70 -18.02 15.98
CA ASP A 105 -26.13 -17.92 16.28
C ASP A 105 -26.32 -17.29 17.67
N PHE A 106 -26.29 -15.96 17.73
CA PHE A 106 -26.66 -15.26 18.96
C PHE A 106 -28.17 -15.33 19.16
N VAL A 107 -28.62 -16.23 20.05
CA VAL A 107 -29.99 -16.18 20.59
C VAL A 107 -30.06 -15.04 21.61
N VAL A 108 -30.35 -13.83 21.14
CA VAL A 108 -30.57 -12.67 22.01
C VAL A 108 -31.97 -12.76 22.62
N LYS A 109 -32.08 -13.14 23.90
CA LYS A 109 -33.32 -12.95 24.67
C LYS A 109 -33.37 -11.50 25.15
N LEU A 110 -34.07 -10.66 24.42
CA LEU A 110 -34.39 -9.31 24.86
C LEU A 110 -35.30 -9.42 26.10
N LYS A 111 -34.86 -8.84 27.23
CA LYS A 111 -35.66 -8.73 28.44
C LYS A 111 -36.66 -7.59 28.21
N GLU A 112 -37.94 -7.85 28.43
CA GLU A 112 -38.99 -6.84 28.28
C GLU A 112 -38.68 -5.61 29.14
N PRO A 113 -38.93 -4.39 28.63
CA PRO A 113 -38.77 -3.18 29.42
C PRO A 113 -39.78 -3.20 30.57
N VAL A 114 -39.29 -3.19 31.81
CA VAL A 114 -40.11 -2.93 32.99
C VAL A 114 -40.47 -1.45 32.96
N HIS A 115 -41.70 -1.12 32.56
CA HIS A 115 -42.28 0.20 32.79
C HIS A 115 -43.27 0.06 33.94
N GLY A 116 -42.85 0.55 35.11
CA GLY A 116 -43.70 0.82 36.27
C GLY A 116 -43.98 2.31 36.39
#